data_AF-A0A2T6DYM0-F1
#
_entry.id   AF-A0A2T6DYM0-F1
#
_cell.length_a   1.000
_cell.length_b   1.000
_cell.length_c   1.000
_cell.angle_alpha   90.00
_cell.angle_beta   90.00
_cell.angle_gamma   90.00
#
_symmetry.space_group_name_H-M   'P 1'
#
loop_
_entity.id
_entity.type
_entity.pdbx_description
1 polymer ?
#
loop_
_entity_poly.entity_id
_entity_poly.type
_entity_poly.pdbx_seq_one_letter_code
_entity_poly.pdbx_strand_id
1 'polypeptide(L)'
;MLSLAPLLYRGIFSESGGPIAAVESSTFPIFNKDTYQAAAFLRPDLPGNRVDGVADGAAFSDSPEVARDLAISEALELWAFRETRRAHAAEYGFGLDRTSNGLAAFPGFKWQARRRARFAALERFALVSWWDRRVSASVHRAPYPGVGMVRIHHGQTFGEVVILFHQAPTGFVAYGHAAGATLATATSKAVVELVRSEFGISRRRACGSMNQPLDYFERRCLYFSTPEGHAEFMERVAAPADRPSPKWNVVYDGEIPGPWSQWTRVWRHCVVMPTYAFLDTRQNFFFW
;
A
#
# COMPACT_ATOMS: atom_id res chain seq x y z
N MET A 1 -1.08 9.21 17.37
CA MET A 1 -2.02 9.94 16.48
C MET A 1 -3.37 9.96 17.19
N LEU A 2 -4.10 11.07 17.18
CA LEU A 2 -5.47 11.11 17.72
C LEU A 2 -6.43 10.60 16.64
N SER A 3 -7.14 9.51 16.89
CA SER A 3 -8.19 9.01 16.00
C SER A 3 -9.55 9.47 16.53
N LEU A 4 -10.41 9.92 15.62
CA LEU A 4 -11.83 10.20 15.91
C LEU A 4 -12.72 9.02 15.49
N ALA A 5 -12.15 7.87 15.11
CA ALA A 5 -12.91 6.68 14.71
C ALA A 5 -14.00 6.26 15.72
N PRO A 6 -13.78 6.25 17.06
CA PRO A 6 -14.84 5.89 18.01
C PRO A 6 -16.07 6.81 17.98
N LEU A 7 -15.93 8.02 17.42
CA LEU A 7 -17.03 8.95 17.20
C LEU A 7 -17.57 8.83 15.77
N LEU A 8 -16.69 8.91 14.78
CA LEU A 8 -17.07 8.97 13.37
C LEU A 8 -17.60 7.63 12.85
N TYR A 9 -17.16 6.49 13.39
CA TYR A 9 -17.57 5.16 12.93
C TYR A 9 -18.77 4.58 13.70
N ARG A 10 -19.44 5.36 14.57
CA ARG A 10 -20.62 4.88 15.32
C ARG A 10 -21.76 4.37 14.43
N GLY A 11 -21.94 4.98 13.26
CA GLY A 11 -22.94 4.60 12.25
C GLY A 11 -22.31 4.11 10.95
N ILE A 12 -21.12 3.50 10.99
CA ILE A 12 -20.41 3.06 9.78
C ILE A 12 -21.02 1.80 9.15
N PHE A 13 -21.72 0.98 9.95
CA PHE A 13 -22.27 -0.29 9.46
C PHE A 13 -23.59 -0.09 8.72
N SER A 14 -23.83 -0.97 7.75
CA SER A 14 -25.02 -0.97 6.89
C SER A 14 -26.33 -1.03 7.66
N GLU A 15 -26.36 -1.74 8.78
CA GLU A 15 -27.49 -1.81 9.72
C GLU A 15 -27.90 -0.42 10.27
N SER A 16 -26.95 0.52 10.34
CA SER A 16 -27.14 1.91 10.75
C SER A 16 -27.16 2.88 9.57
N GLY A 17 -27.29 2.38 8.34
CA GLY A 17 -27.26 3.19 7.10
C GLY A 17 -25.87 3.52 6.56
N GLY A 18 -24.80 3.00 7.19
CA GLY A 18 -23.41 3.23 6.78
C GLY A 18 -22.94 2.38 5.59
N PRO A 19 -21.70 2.57 5.12
CA PRO A 19 -21.17 1.96 3.90
C PRO A 19 -20.52 0.60 4.13
N ILE A 20 -20.28 0.18 5.37
CA ILE A 20 -19.59 -1.08 5.69
C ILE A 20 -20.63 -2.18 5.93
N ALA A 21 -20.58 -3.24 5.13
CA ALA A 21 -21.42 -4.42 5.32
C ALA A 21 -20.96 -5.24 6.53
N ALA A 22 -19.67 -5.54 6.61
CA ALA A 22 -19.09 -6.36 7.66
C ALA A 22 -17.62 -5.99 7.91
N VAL A 23 -17.12 -6.36 9.09
CA VAL A 23 -15.69 -6.46 9.37
C VAL A 23 -15.42 -7.81 9.98
N GLU A 24 -14.50 -8.55 9.38
CA GLU A 24 -13.99 -9.81 9.91
C GLU A 24 -12.62 -9.56 10.53
N SER A 25 -12.35 -10.21 11.66
CA SER A 25 -11.07 -10.08 12.36
C SER A 25 -10.52 -11.44 12.74
N SER A 26 -9.21 -11.59 12.65
CA SER A 26 -8.48 -12.78 13.09
C SER A 26 -7.15 -12.39 13.73
N THR A 27 -6.55 -13.32 14.45
CA THR A 27 -5.15 -13.19 14.86
C THR A 27 -4.25 -13.66 13.73
N PHE A 28 -3.15 -12.95 13.53
CA PHE A 28 -2.16 -13.21 12.51
C PHE A 28 -0.75 -12.98 13.10
N PRO A 29 0.10 -14.00 13.21
CA PRO A 29 1.43 -13.83 13.79
C PRO A 29 2.39 -13.13 12.81
N ILE A 30 3.10 -12.12 13.30
CA ILE A 30 4.20 -11.44 12.58
C ILE A 30 5.47 -11.64 13.41
N PHE A 31 6.40 -12.49 12.95
CA PHE A 31 7.69 -12.75 13.60
C PHE A 31 7.59 -12.98 15.13
N ASN A 32 6.75 -13.95 15.54
CA ASN A 32 6.46 -14.33 16.93
C ASN A 32 5.72 -13.27 17.78
N LYS A 33 5.12 -12.28 17.13
CA LYS A 33 4.23 -11.33 17.77
C LYS A 33 2.80 -11.53 17.27
N ASP A 34 1.89 -11.79 18.20
CA ASP A 34 0.47 -11.82 17.89
C ASP A 34 0.04 -10.43 17.41
N THR A 35 -0.39 -10.38 16.16
CA THR A 35 -0.95 -9.18 15.53
C THR A 35 -2.40 -9.50 15.18
N TYR A 36 -3.24 -8.48 15.11
CA TYR A 36 -4.62 -8.62 14.66
C TYR A 36 -4.72 -8.19 13.21
N GLN A 37 -5.37 -9.01 12.40
CA GLN A 37 -5.79 -8.66 11.05
C GLN A 37 -7.28 -8.33 11.08
N ALA A 38 -7.68 -7.31 10.33
CA ALA A 38 -9.07 -7.02 10.05
C ALA A 38 -9.28 -6.84 8.55
N ALA A 39 -10.43 -7.29 8.06
CA ALA A 39 -10.90 -7.21 6.69
C ALA A 39 -12.27 -6.51 6.68
N ALA A 40 -12.37 -5.37 6.00
CA ALA A 40 -13.60 -4.59 5.91
C ALA A 40 -14.23 -4.76 4.51
N PHE A 41 -15.55 -4.93 4.48
CA PHE A 41 -16.34 -5.14 3.27
C PHE A 41 -17.33 -3.99 3.11
N LEU A 42 -17.34 -3.35 1.95
CA LEU A 42 -18.33 -2.35 1.58
C LEU A 42 -19.67 -3.04 1.29
N ARG A 43 -20.76 -2.27 1.34
CA ARG A 43 -22.04 -2.74 0.85
C ARG A 43 -21.98 -3.08 -0.66
N PRO A 44 -22.75 -4.07 -1.13
CA PRO A 44 -22.73 -4.49 -2.54
C PRO A 44 -23.11 -3.40 -3.56
N ASP A 45 -23.87 -2.38 -3.15
CA ASP A 45 -24.30 -1.26 -4.01
C ASP A 45 -23.20 -0.21 -4.22
N LEU A 46 -22.16 -0.21 -3.38
CA LEU A 46 -21.06 0.73 -3.46
C LEU A 46 -19.96 0.23 -4.40
N PRO A 47 -19.17 1.13 -5.01
CA PRO A 47 -18.07 0.72 -5.86
C PRO A 47 -16.92 0.15 -5.02
N GLY A 48 -16.94 -1.16 -4.79
CA GLY A 48 -15.93 -1.96 -4.08
C GLY A 48 -15.39 -3.13 -4.91
N ASN A 49 -14.45 -3.90 -4.36
CA ASN A 49 -13.97 -5.15 -4.93
C ASN A 49 -15.15 -6.03 -5.32
N ARG A 50 -15.24 -6.33 -6.63
CA ARG A 50 -16.39 -7.06 -7.20
C ARG A 50 -16.18 -8.58 -7.18
N VAL A 51 -15.11 -9.03 -6.52
CA VAL A 51 -14.79 -10.43 -6.40
C VAL A 51 -15.32 -10.88 -5.05
N ASP A 52 -16.30 -11.79 -5.06
CA ASP A 52 -16.93 -12.29 -3.85
C ASP A 52 -15.88 -12.80 -2.85
N GLY A 53 -15.99 -12.37 -1.60
CA GLY A 53 -15.06 -12.73 -0.53
C GLY A 53 -13.73 -11.96 -0.53
N VAL A 54 -13.53 -11.00 -1.43
CA VAL A 54 -12.35 -10.10 -1.38
C VAL A 54 -12.73 -8.83 -0.63
N ALA A 55 -12.06 -8.60 0.50
CA ALA A 55 -12.24 -7.41 1.32
C ALA A 55 -11.90 -6.13 0.56
N ASP A 56 -12.62 -5.05 0.85
CA ASP A 56 -12.39 -3.70 0.30
C ASP A 56 -11.26 -2.95 1.00
N GLY A 57 -10.97 -3.32 2.24
CA GLY A 57 -9.83 -2.84 3.00
C GLY A 57 -9.31 -3.92 3.94
N ALA A 58 -8.00 -3.97 4.16
CA ALA A 58 -7.38 -4.99 4.99
C ALA A 58 -6.17 -4.43 5.74
N ALA A 59 -6.24 -4.43 7.07
CA ALA A 59 -5.21 -3.83 7.89
C ALA A 59 -4.76 -4.75 9.03
N PHE A 60 -3.57 -4.46 9.54
CA PHE A 60 -2.96 -5.16 10.67
C PHE A 60 -2.56 -4.18 11.76
N SER A 61 -2.67 -4.59 13.01
CA SER A 61 -2.24 -3.81 14.17
C SER A 61 -2.06 -4.71 15.40
N ASP A 62 -1.27 -4.26 16.36
CA ASP A 62 -1.15 -4.89 17.68
C ASP A 62 -2.45 -4.76 18.53
N SER A 63 -3.40 -3.94 18.08
CA SER A 63 -4.73 -3.78 18.70
C SER A 63 -5.82 -4.14 17.70
N PRO A 64 -6.81 -4.96 18.09
CA PRO A 64 -7.90 -5.38 17.22
C PRO A 64 -8.78 -4.19 16.80
N GLU A 65 -9.01 -3.22 17.68
CA GLU A 65 -9.78 -2.01 17.38
C GLU A 65 -9.07 -1.16 16.33
N VAL A 66 -7.76 -0.98 16.48
CA VAL A 66 -6.96 -0.21 15.51
C VAL A 66 -6.89 -0.93 14.17
N ALA A 67 -6.74 -2.26 14.15
CA ALA A 67 -6.77 -3.03 12.90
C ALA A 67 -8.11 -2.84 12.17
N ARG A 68 -9.23 -2.95 12.90
CA ARG A 68 -10.57 -2.71 12.38
C ARG A 68 -10.74 -1.30 11.82
N ASP A 69 -10.34 -0.27 12.57
CA ASP A 69 -10.47 1.12 12.13
C ASP A 69 -9.63 1.42 10.88
N LEU A 70 -8.44 0.84 10.78
CA LEU A 70 -7.58 0.95 9.61
C LEU A 70 -8.20 0.24 8.40
N ALA A 71 -8.74 -0.96 8.57
CA ALA A 71 -9.39 -1.71 7.49
C ALA A 71 -10.63 -0.97 6.95
N ILE A 72 -11.45 -0.41 7.85
CA ILE A 72 -12.57 0.48 7.46
C ILE A 72 -12.06 1.68 6.68
N SER A 73 -10.99 2.33 7.16
CA SER A 73 -10.42 3.50 6.48
C SER A 73 -9.97 3.14 5.06
N GLU A 74 -9.27 2.03 4.87
CA GLU A 74 -8.84 1.55 3.56
C GLU A 74 -10.02 1.23 2.62
N ALA A 75 -11.09 0.62 3.14
CA ALA A 75 -12.31 0.39 2.36
C ALA A 75 -12.96 1.72 1.90
N LEU A 76 -13.02 2.72 2.78
CA LEU A 76 -13.53 4.06 2.43
C LEU A 76 -12.61 4.80 1.44
N GLU A 77 -11.30 4.59 1.52
CA GLU A 77 -10.34 5.10 0.54
C GLU A 77 -10.56 4.49 -0.85
N LEU A 78 -10.79 3.17 -0.91
CA LEU A 78 -11.07 2.46 -2.16
C LEU A 78 -12.39 2.93 -2.80
N TRP A 79 -13.43 3.11 -1.99
CA TRP A 79 -14.69 3.70 -2.44
C TRP A 79 -14.44 5.10 -3.03
N ALA A 80 -13.80 5.98 -2.26
CA ALA A 80 -13.52 7.35 -2.68
C ALA A 80 -12.70 7.42 -3.97
N PHE A 81 -11.69 6.57 -4.10
CA PHE A 81 -10.90 6.43 -5.31
C PHE A 81 -11.77 6.10 -6.53
N ARG A 82 -12.61 5.07 -6.43
CA ARG A 82 -13.39 4.56 -7.57
C ARG A 82 -14.47 5.54 -8.02
N GLU A 83 -15.14 6.19 -7.07
CA GLU A 83 -16.16 7.20 -7.36
C GLU A 83 -15.53 8.43 -8.00
N THR A 84 -14.47 8.96 -7.38
CA THR A 84 -13.80 10.18 -7.83
C THR A 84 -13.10 9.99 -9.18
N ARG A 85 -12.44 8.85 -9.39
CA ARG A 85 -11.78 8.54 -10.67
C ARG A 85 -12.80 8.47 -11.81
N ARG A 86 -14.03 8.04 -11.56
CA ARG A 86 -15.08 7.97 -12.60
C ARG A 86 -15.64 9.34 -12.96
N ALA A 87 -15.86 10.20 -11.97
CA ALA A 87 -16.58 11.46 -12.15
C ALA A 87 -15.67 12.70 -12.29
N HIS A 88 -14.50 12.72 -11.65
CA HIS A 88 -13.66 13.91 -11.46
C HIS A 88 -12.16 13.64 -11.68
N ALA A 89 -11.80 12.77 -12.63
CA ALA A 89 -10.43 12.31 -12.80
C ALA A 89 -9.39 13.45 -12.96
N ALA A 90 -9.71 14.49 -13.74
CA ALA A 90 -8.78 15.59 -14.01
C ALA A 90 -8.52 16.47 -12.78
N GLU A 91 -9.55 16.71 -11.96
CA GLU A 91 -9.52 17.64 -10.83
C GLU A 91 -8.55 17.20 -9.73
N TYR A 92 -8.46 15.89 -9.47
CA TYR A 92 -7.69 15.31 -8.37
C TYR A 92 -6.36 14.68 -8.83
N GLY A 93 -5.92 14.97 -10.06
CA GLY A 93 -4.66 14.49 -10.61
C GLY A 93 -4.68 13.04 -11.14
N PHE A 94 -5.84 12.40 -11.23
CA PHE A 94 -5.96 11.04 -11.80
C PHE A 94 -5.71 10.98 -13.31
N GLY A 95 -5.73 12.13 -14.00
CA GLY A 95 -5.26 12.23 -15.39
C GLY A 95 -3.76 11.99 -15.56
N LEU A 96 -2.96 12.25 -14.51
CA LEU A 96 -1.52 11.98 -14.50
C LEU A 96 -1.23 10.63 -13.82
N ASP A 97 -1.81 10.38 -12.65
CA ASP A 97 -1.68 9.10 -11.97
C ASP A 97 -3.06 8.47 -11.72
N ARG A 98 -3.43 7.55 -12.61
CA ARG A 98 -4.72 6.85 -12.59
C ARG A 98 -4.90 5.84 -11.44
N THR A 99 -3.94 5.72 -10.54
CA THR A 99 -3.95 4.80 -9.40
C THR A 99 -4.34 5.48 -8.09
N SER A 100 -4.52 4.72 -7.02
CA SER A 100 -4.73 5.21 -5.65
C SER A 100 -3.44 5.74 -4.99
N ASN A 101 -2.30 5.83 -5.69
CA ASN A 101 -1.05 6.34 -5.10
C ASN A 101 -1.22 7.70 -4.41
N GLY A 102 -0.82 7.80 -3.15
CA GLY A 102 -0.96 9.06 -2.41
C GLY A 102 -2.40 9.40 -2.03
N LEU A 103 -3.34 8.45 -2.10
CA LEU A 103 -4.60 8.54 -1.36
C LEU A 103 -4.39 8.11 0.08
N ALA A 104 -5.15 8.69 1.00
CA ALA A 104 -5.29 8.19 2.36
C ALA A 104 -6.65 8.58 2.93
N ALA A 105 -7.39 7.61 3.45
CA ALA A 105 -8.50 7.88 4.37
C ALA A 105 -8.00 7.93 5.82
N PHE A 106 -8.48 8.90 6.60
CA PHE A 106 -8.25 8.93 8.04
C PHE A 106 -9.43 9.56 8.81
N PRO A 107 -9.98 8.86 9.81
CA PRO A 107 -11.07 9.37 10.64
C PRO A 107 -10.53 10.35 11.68
N GLY A 108 -10.10 11.53 11.26
CA GLY A 108 -9.51 12.52 12.15
C GLY A 108 -9.30 13.89 11.51
N PHE A 109 -8.25 14.60 11.93
CA PHE A 109 -7.98 15.95 11.44
C PHE A 109 -7.37 15.95 10.03
N LYS A 110 -7.62 17.02 9.26
CA LYS A 110 -7.11 17.20 7.89
C LYS A 110 -5.60 16.95 7.77
N TRP A 111 -4.82 17.47 8.72
CA TRP A 111 -3.36 17.32 8.71
C TRP A 111 -2.89 15.87 8.88
N GLN A 112 -3.69 15.00 9.53
CA GLN A 112 -3.36 13.58 9.68
C GLN A 112 -3.62 12.82 8.38
N ALA A 113 -4.78 13.05 7.74
CA ALA A 113 -5.09 12.50 6.43
C ALA A 113 -4.05 12.93 5.39
N ARG A 114 -3.75 14.25 5.33
CA ARG A 114 -2.69 14.81 4.49
C ARG A 114 -1.33 14.16 4.72
N ARG A 115 -0.92 14.00 5.98
CA ARG A 115 0.36 13.36 6.31
C ARG A 115 0.43 11.92 5.83
N ARG A 116 -0.65 11.14 5.98
CA ARG A 116 -0.72 9.76 5.49
C ARG A 116 -0.66 9.70 3.97
N ALA A 117 -1.46 10.52 3.29
CA ALA A 117 -1.46 10.63 1.83
C ALA A 117 -0.07 11.01 1.28
N ARG A 118 0.62 11.95 1.94
CA ARG A 118 1.98 12.35 1.58
C ARG A 118 2.99 11.20 1.72
N PHE A 119 2.89 10.37 2.75
CA PHE A 119 3.75 9.18 2.88
C PHE A 119 3.40 8.10 1.85
N ALA A 120 2.12 7.88 1.56
CA ALA A 120 1.71 6.97 0.48
C ALA A 120 2.25 7.45 -0.88
N ALA A 121 2.25 8.76 -1.14
CA ALA A 121 2.88 9.32 -2.34
C ALA A 121 4.40 9.12 -2.34
N LEU A 122 5.05 9.30 -1.18
CA LEU A 122 6.51 9.21 -1.03
C LEU A 122 7.00 7.78 -1.34
N GLU A 123 6.31 6.79 -0.79
CA GLU A 123 6.59 5.38 -1.04
C GLU A 123 6.63 5.10 -2.54
N ARG A 124 5.58 5.52 -3.24
CA ARG A 124 5.36 5.20 -4.64
C ARG A 124 6.33 5.95 -5.54
N PHE A 125 6.56 7.24 -5.26
CA PHE A 125 7.60 8.02 -5.93
C PHE A 125 9.00 7.40 -5.76
N ALA A 126 9.37 6.99 -4.55
CA ALA A 126 10.69 6.44 -4.26
C ALA A 126 10.89 5.08 -4.95
N LEU A 127 9.90 4.18 -4.89
CA LEU A 127 9.96 2.88 -5.57
C LEU A 127 10.09 3.04 -7.09
N VAL A 128 9.27 3.90 -7.69
CA VAL A 128 9.33 4.15 -9.14
C VAL A 128 10.65 4.80 -9.54
N SER A 129 11.13 5.78 -8.76
CA SER A 129 12.41 6.43 -9.01
C SER A 129 13.59 5.47 -8.90
N TRP A 130 13.54 4.57 -7.92
CA TRP A 130 14.58 3.59 -7.69
C TRP A 130 14.58 2.57 -8.82
N TRP A 131 13.44 1.97 -9.15
CA TRP A 131 13.35 0.99 -10.23
C TRP A 131 13.76 1.58 -11.59
N ASP A 132 13.39 2.84 -11.85
CA ASP A 132 13.77 3.58 -13.08
C ASP A 132 15.22 4.11 -13.09
N ARG A 133 16.08 3.67 -12.17
CA ARG A 133 17.52 4.01 -12.10
C ARG A 133 17.86 5.48 -11.86
N ARG A 134 16.94 6.25 -11.25
CA ARG A 134 17.15 7.68 -10.94
C ARG A 134 17.65 7.95 -9.53
N VAL A 135 17.44 7.01 -8.62
CA VAL A 135 17.94 7.07 -7.25
C VAL A 135 18.59 5.75 -6.86
N SER A 136 19.56 5.80 -5.95
CA SER A 136 20.26 4.64 -5.42
C SER A 136 19.54 4.05 -4.20
N ALA A 137 19.97 2.86 -3.79
CA ALA A 137 19.58 2.26 -2.54
C ALA A 137 20.79 1.63 -1.85
N SER A 138 20.66 1.33 -0.55
CA SER A 138 21.66 0.59 0.22
C SER A 138 21.02 -0.57 0.95
N VAL A 139 21.79 -1.64 1.11
CA VAL A 139 21.37 -2.82 1.89
C VAL A 139 21.69 -2.60 3.36
N HIS A 140 20.75 -2.91 4.22
CA HIS A 140 20.85 -2.82 5.68
C HIS A 140 20.36 -4.12 6.30
N ARG A 141 20.72 -4.34 7.57
CA ARG A 141 20.13 -5.41 8.37
C ARG A 141 18.74 -4.99 8.83
N ALA A 142 17.73 -5.83 8.59
CA ALA A 142 16.42 -5.66 9.19
C ALA A 142 16.48 -6.09 10.68
N PRO A 143 15.59 -5.55 11.55
CA PRO A 143 15.45 -6.02 12.93
C PRO A 143 14.67 -7.36 13.03
N TYR A 144 14.42 -8.03 11.90
CA TYR A 144 13.68 -9.28 11.82
C TYR A 144 14.61 -10.40 11.33
N PRO A 145 14.66 -11.57 12.01
CA PRO A 145 15.51 -12.68 11.61
C PRO A 145 15.23 -13.14 10.18
N GLY A 146 16.28 -13.36 9.39
CA GLY A 146 16.16 -13.84 8.01
C GLY A 146 15.66 -12.80 6.99
N VAL A 147 15.34 -11.58 7.42
CA VAL A 147 14.80 -10.52 6.54
C VAL A 147 15.92 -9.59 6.09
N GLY A 148 16.03 -9.41 4.77
CA GLY A 148 16.86 -8.37 4.16
C GLY A 148 16.13 -7.03 4.11
N MET A 149 16.86 -5.92 4.21
CA MET A 149 16.31 -4.57 4.08
C MET A 149 17.09 -3.76 3.05
N VAL A 150 16.35 -3.08 2.18
CA VAL A 150 16.87 -2.10 1.22
C VAL A 150 16.29 -0.74 1.59
N ARG A 151 17.15 0.27 1.77
CA ARG A 151 16.75 1.66 2.01
C ARG A 151 16.95 2.47 0.73
N ILE A 152 15.91 3.14 0.25
CA ILE A 152 15.96 3.95 -0.97
C ILE A 152 16.40 5.39 -0.63
N HIS A 153 17.41 5.90 -1.33
CA HIS A 153 17.93 7.26 -1.17
C HIS A 153 17.18 8.25 -2.08
N HIS A 154 15.92 8.55 -1.74
CA HIS A 154 14.98 9.33 -2.57
C HIS A 154 15.17 10.87 -2.52
N GLY A 155 16.07 11.38 -1.69
CA GLY A 155 16.43 12.80 -1.62
C GLY A 155 15.42 13.71 -0.92
N GLN A 156 14.28 13.20 -0.43
CA GLN A 156 13.32 13.99 0.33
C GLN A 156 13.73 14.08 1.81
N THR A 157 13.49 15.23 2.43
CA THR A 157 13.82 15.47 3.84
C THR A 157 12.75 15.00 4.82
N PHE A 158 11.61 14.50 4.33
CA PHE A 158 10.44 14.15 5.13
C PHE A 158 10.17 12.64 5.13
N GLY A 159 11.14 11.85 5.57
CA GLY A 159 10.97 10.45 5.94
C GLY A 159 11.72 9.45 5.07
N GLU A 160 11.38 8.18 5.27
CA GLU A 160 12.16 7.04 4.82
C GLU A 160 11.29 6.08 4.01
N VAL A 161 11.89 5.44 3.01
CA VAL A 161 11.25 4.37 2.23
C VAL A 161 12.16 3.16 2.24
N VAL A 162 11.60 2.01 2.61
CA VAL A 162 12.31 0.74 2.67
C VAL A 162 11.57 -0.34 1.89
N ILE A 163 12.34 -1.31 1.42
CA ILE A 163 11.85 -2.60 0.92
C ILE A 163 12.44 -3.66 1.83
N LEU A 164 11.59 -4.53 2.36
CA LEU A 164 11.98 -5.74 3.04
C LEU A 164 11.80 -6.92 2.10
N PHE A 165 12.68 -7.91 2.21
CA PHE A 165 12.54 -9.17 1.48
C PHE A 165 12.91 -10.35 2.36
N HIS A 166 12.21 -11.46 2.17
CA HIS A 166 12.43 -12.70 2.93
C HIS A 166 12.37 -13.88 1.98
N GLN A 167 13.40 -14.73 2.03
CA GLN A 167 13.43 -15.98 1.29
C GLN A 167 12.76 -17.06 2.13
N ALA A 168 11.55 -17.45 1.74
CA ALA A 168 10.78 -18.45 2.45
C ALA A 168 11.46 -19.83 2.33
N PRO A 169 11.34 -20.71 3.35
CA PRO A 169 11.89 -22.07 3.31
C PRO A 169 11.42 -22.92 2.12
N THR A 170 10.26 -22.59 1.56
CA THR A 170 9.67 -23.26 0.38
C THR A 170 10.24 -22.75 -0.95
N GLY A 171 11.25 -21.87 -0.92
CA GLY A 171 12.05 -21.48 -2.09
C GLY A 171 11.52 -20.29 -2.88
N PHE A 172 10.51 -19.56 -2.39
CA PHE A 172 10.07 -18.29 -2.99
C PHE A 172 10.57 -17.10 -2.19
N VAL A 173 10.52 -15.90 -2.76
CA VAL A 173 10.84 -14.65 -2.07
C VAL A 173 9.58 -13.80 -1.89
N ALA A 174 9.36 -13.30 -0.68
CA ALA A 174 8.31 -12.32 -0.39
C ALA A 174 8.92 -10.93 -0.24
N TYR A 175 8.13 -9.89 -0.52
CA TYR A 175 8.54 -8.50 -0.33
C TYR A 175 7.46 -7.69 0.36
N GLY A 176 7.89 -6.68 1.09
CA GLY A 176 7.02 -5.63 1.60
C GLY A 176 7.74 -4.29 1.52
N HIS A 177 7.03 -3.23 1.18
CA HIS A 177 7.60 -1.89 1.12
C HIS A 177 6.69 -0.90 1.82
N ALA A 178 7.29 0.13 2.41
CA ALA A 178 6.52 1.18 3.05
C ALA A 178 7.31 2.47 3.18
N ALA A 179 6.57 3.58 3.27
CA ALA A 179 7.09 4.85 3.76
C ALA A 179 6.73 5.13 5.23
N GLY A 180 7.69 5.72 5.94
CA GLY A 180 7.58 6.12 7.34
C GLY A 180 8.25 7.45 7.64
N ALA A 181 7.90 8.06 8.76
CA ALA A 181 8.56 9.30 9.20
C ALA A 181 10.02 9.07 9.63
N THR A 182 10.33 7.86 10.03
CA THR A 182 11.67 7.37 10.41
C THR A 182 11.89 5.98 9.82
N LEU A 183 13.14 5.53 9.80
CA LEU A 183 13.51 4.20 9.31
C LEU A 183 12.73 3.12 10.08
N ALA A 184 12.68 3.21 11.40
CA ALA A 184 11.93 2.29 12.25
C ALA A 184 10.45 2.22 11.85
N THR A 185 9.78 3.36 11.66
CA THR A 185 8.35 3.37 11.28
C THR A 185 8.12 2.85 9.85
N ALA A 186 9.06 3.04 8.93
CA ALA A 186 8.98 2.48 7.58
C ALA A 186 9.15 0.96 7.62
N THR A 187 10.15 0.47 8.35
CA THR A 187 10.43 -0.95 8.54
C THR A 187 9.27 -1.68 9.23
N SER A 188 8.70 -1.12 10.31
CA SER A 188 7.54 -1.72 10.99
C SER A 188 6.28 -1.77 10.14
N LYS A 189 6.12 -0.90 9.15
CA LYS A 189 5.02 -1.00 8.18
C LYS A 189 5.33 -2.00 7.07
N ALA A 190 6.55 -1.97 6.55
CA ALA A 190 6.98 -2.84 5.46
C ALA A 190 6.94 -4.32 5.86
N VAL A 191 7.17 -4.66 7.14
CA VAL A 191 7.08 -6.05 7.62
C VAL A 191 5.65 -6.61 7.57
N VAL A 192 4.64 -5.75 7.78
CA VAL A 192 3.23 -6.15 7.66
C VAL A 192 2.93 -6.51 6.21
N GLU A 193 3.35 -5.67 5.27
CA GLU A 193 3.22 -5.93 3.83
C GLU A 193 3.99 -7.18 3.39
N LEU A 194 5.20 -7.38 3.92
CA LEU A 194 6.04 -8.54 3.64
C LEU A 194 5.31 -9.83 4.01
N VAL A 195 4.82 -9.90 5.24
CA VAL A 195 4.14 -11.10 5.76
C VAL A 195 2.81 -11.33 5.05
N ARG A 196 2.08 -10.27 4.71
CA ARG A 196 0.87 -10.34 3.88
C ARG A 196 1.17 -10.93 2.50
N SER A 197 2.23 -10.47 1.86
CA SER A 197 2.70 -11.00 0.57
C SER A 197 3.10 -12.47 0.70
N GLU A 198 3.81 -12.84 1.75
CA GLU A 198 4.26 -14.22 2.00
C GLU A 198 3.07 -15.17 2.16
N PHE A 199 2.04 -14.77 2.90
CA PHE A 199 0.81 -15.54 3.06
C PHE A 199 0.05 -15.69 1.73
N GLY A 200 -0.10 -14.58 0.98
CA GLY A 200 -0.77 -14.58 -0.32
C GLY A 200 -0.11 -15.52 -1.33
N ILE A 201 1.23 -15.46 -1.44
CA ILE A 201 2.01 -16.34 -2.33
C ILE A 201 1.89 -17.80 -1.86
N SER A 202 2.03 -18.06 -0.56
CA SER A 202 1.93 -19.43 -0.01
C SER A 202 0.57 -20.07 -0.32
N ARG A 203 -0.52 -19.31 -0.15
CA ARG A 203 -1.87 -19.78 -0.48
C ARG A 203 -2.00 -20.12 -1.96
N ARG A 204 -1.49 -19.28 -2.86
CA ARG A 204 -1.52 -19.56 -4.31
C ARG A 204 -0.71 -20.79 -4.68
N ARG A 205 0.46 -20.99 -4.08
CA ARG A 205 1.27 -22.20 -4.28
C ARG A 205 0.50 -23.44 -3.83
N ALA A 206 -0.12 -23.41 -2.66
CA ALA A 206 -0.92 -24.52 -2.14
C ALA A 206 -2.13 -24.85 -3.05
N CYS A 207 -2.76 -23.84 -3.64
CA CYS A 207 -3.88 -24.02 -4.58
C CYS A 207 -3.46 -24.29 -6.03
N GLY A 208 -2.16 -24.34 -6.35
CA GLY A 208 -1.67 -24.54 -7.72
C GLY A 208 -1.95 -23.37 -8.69
N SER A 209 -2.32 -22.18 -8.20
CA SER A 209 -2.78 -21.05 -9.00
C SER A 209 -1.71 -20.00 -9.29
N MET A 210 -0.43 -20.39 -9.28
CA MET A 210 0.71 -19.48 -9.53
C MET A 210 0.72 -18.93 -10.96
N ASN A 211 0.11 -19.63 -11.93
CA ASN A 211 0.13 -19.24 -13.35
C ASN A 211 -1.13 -18.49 -13.80
N GLN A 212 -2.02 -18.13 -12.88
CA GLN A 212 -3.30 -17.46 -13.19
C GLN A 212 -3.47 -16.19 -12.35
N PRO A 213 -2.68 -15.14 -12.62
CA PRO A 213 -2.84 -13.86 -11.94
C PRO A 213 -4.17 -13.20 -12.32
N LEU A 214 -4.83 -12.57 -11.35
CA LEU A 214 -6.08 -11.83 -11.52
C LEU A 214 -5.84 -10.49 -12.22
N ASP A 215 -4.69 -9.87 -11.96
CA ASP A 215 -4.28 -8.62 -12.58
C ASP A 215 -2.75 -8.51 -12.75
N TYR A 216 -2.29 -7.39 -13.29
CA TYR A 216 -0.87 -7.16 -13.56
C TYR A 216 -0.04 -6.86 -12.31
N PHE A 217 -0.66 -6.41 -11.21
CA PHE A 217 0.02 -6.20 -9.93
C PHE A 217 0.31 -7.55 -9.28
N GLU A 218 -0.68 -8.43 -9.24
CA GLU A 218 -0.49 -9.79 -8.77
C GLU A 218 0.52 -10.55 -9.64
N ARG A 219 0.45 -10.41 -10.98
CA ARG A 219 1.46 -10.98 -11.87
C ARG A 219 2.89 -10.55 -11.50
N ARG A 220 3.09 -9.26 -11.19
CA ARG A 220 4.41 -8.73 -10.77
C ARG A 220 4.83 -9.31 -9.42
N CYS A 221 3.95 -9.34 -8.43
CA CYS A 221 4.20 -9.96 -7.13
C CYS A 221 4.65 -11.43 -7.30
N LEU A 222 3.93 -12.21 -8.11
CA LEU A 222 4.27 -13.59 -8.39
C LEU A 222 5.59 -13.73 -9.16
N TYR A 223 5.86 -12.88 -10.15
CA TYR A 223 7.13 -12.86 -10.87
C TYR A 223 8.32 -12.60 -9.92
N PHE A 224 8.26 -11.55 -9.11
CA PHE A 224 9.35 -11.22 -8.18
C PHE A 224 9.56 -12.27 -7.08
N SER A 225 8.55 -13.12 -6.83
CA SER A 225 8.69 -14.26 -5.93
C SER A 225 9.50 -15.44 -6.47
N THR A 226 9.78 -15.44 -7.78
CA THR A 226 10.62 -16.46 -8.45
C THR A 226 12.12 -16.17 -8.28
N PRO A 227 13.01 -17.16 -8.46
CA PRO A 227 14.45 -16.94 -8.51
C PRO A 227 14.86 -15.91 -9.56
N GLU A 228 14.24 -15.92 -10.74
CA GLU A 228 14.54 -15.00 -11.84
C GLU A 228 14.17 -13.56 -11.47
N GLY A 229 12.96 -13.36 -10.94
CA GLY A 229 12.53 -12.05 -10.49
C GLY A 229 13.35 -11.53 -9.31
N HIS A 230 13.73 -12.41 -8.38
CA HIS A 230 14.62 -12.03 -7.28
C HIS A 230 16.03 -11.63 -7.77
N ALA A 231 16.56 -12.34 -8.78
CA ALA A 231 17.83 -11.97 -9.39
C ALA A 231 17.77 -10.56 -10.03
N GLU A 232 16.69 -10.24 -10.75
CA GLU A 232 16.47 -8.89 -11.32
C GLU A 232 16.37 -7.83 -10.21
N PHE A 233 15.66 -8.13 -9.12
CA PHE A 233 15.60 -7.25 -7.95
C PHE A 233 17.00 -6.99 -7.38
N MET A 234 17.80 -8.04 -7.17
CA MET A 234 19.14 -7.92 -6.61
C MET A 234 20.12 -7.19 -7.54
N GLU A 235 20.01 -7.40 -8.85
CA GLU A 235 20.74 -6.61 -9.85
C GLU A 235 20.38 -5.13 -9.71
N ARG A 236 19.09 -4.80 -9.57
CA ARG A 236 18.65 -3.42 -9.37
C ARG A 236 19.15 -2.82 -8.06
N VAL A 237 19.21 -3.60 -6.98
CA VAL A 237 19.79 -3.17 -5.69
C VAL A 237 21.28 -2.81 -5.84
N ALA A 238 22.03 -3.61 -6.60
CA ALA A 238 23.46 -3.38 -6.82
C ALA A 238 23.76 -2.25 -7.81
N ALA A 239 22.86 -1.99 -8.76
CA ALA A 239 23.09 -1.03 -9.82
C ALA A 239 23.00 0.44 -9.34
N PRO A 240 23.99 1.28 -9.66
CA PRO A 240 23.96 2.70 -9.31
C PRO A 240 22.83 3.45 -10.04
N ALA A 241 22.51 4.65 -9.55
CA ALA A 241 21.70 5.58 -10.33
C ALA A 241 22.51 6.08 -11.53
N ASP A 242 21.92 6.01 -12.73
CA ASP A 242 22.53 6.47 -13.97
C ASP A 242 21.67 7.48 -14.73
N ARG A 243 20.53 7.87 -14.15
CA ARG A 243 19.64 8.90 -14.66
C ARG A 243 19.51 10.07 -13.68
N PRO A 244 19.14 11.27 -14.16
CA PRO A 244 18.92 12.42 -13.29
C PRO A 244 17.87 12.13 -12.21
N SER A 245 18.21 12.52 -10.97
CA SER A 245 17.31 12.44 -9.83
C SER A 245 16.02 13.22 -10.09
N PRO A 246 14.84 12.65 -9.83
CA PRO A 246 13.58 13.30 -10.13
C PRO A 246 13.25 14.35 -9.07
N LYS A 247 12.55 15.41 -9.49
CA LYS A 247 12.04 16.42 -8.57
C LYS A 247 10.70 15.99 -7.98
N TRP A 248 10.51 16.26 -6.69
CA TRP A 248 9.22 16.10 -6.02
C TRP A 248 8.28 17.23 -6.44
N ASN A 249 7.52 17.01 -7.51
CA ASN A 249 6.59 17.99 -8.05
C ASN A 249 5.16 17.61 -7.68
N VAL A 250 4.57 18.33 -6.73
CA VAL A 250 3.19 18.13 -6.30
C VAL A 250 2.24 18.76 -7.32
N VAL A 251 1.31 17.95 -7.84
CA VAL A 251 0.26 18.38 -8.76
C VAL A 251 -1.03 18.66 -8.02
N TYR A 252 -1.30 17.87 -6.98
CA TYR A 252 -2.50 18.03 -6.15
C TYR A 252 -2.18 17.67 -4.70
N ASP A 253 -2.65 18.48 -3.75
CA ASP A 253 -2.52 18.23 -2.31
C ASP A 253 -3.77 18.77 -1.60
N GLY A 254 -4.81 17.93 -1.54
CA GLY A 254 -6.13 18.36 -1.08
C GLY A 254 -7.01 17.22 -0.57
N GLU A 255 -8.06 17.62 0.16
CA GLU A 255 -9.14 16.74 0.57
C GLU A 255 -10.04 16.43 -0.62
N ILE A 256 -10.43 15.16 -0.77
CA ILE A 256 -11.45 14.75 -1.73
C ILE A 256 -12.79 14.65 -0.97
N PRO A 257 -13.71 15.63 -1.17
CA PRO A 257 -15.05 15.55 -0.59
C PRO A 257 -15.89 14.49 -1.29
N GLY A 258 -16.84 13.89 -0.57
CA GLY A 258 -17.78 12.93 -1.13
C GLY A 258 -18.70 12.34 -0.07
N PRO A 259 -19.53 11.33 -0.42
CA PRO A 259 -20.43 10.71 0.53
C PRO A 259 -19.73 10.09 1.76
N TRP A 260 -18.45 9.72 1.63
CA TRP A 260 -17.61 9.23 2.72
C TRP A 260 -17.24 10.30 3.76
N SER A 261 -17.37 11.59 3.45
CA SER A 261 -16.90 12.70 4.28
C SER A 261 -17.55 12.78 5.66
N GLN A 262 -18.69 12.11 5.85
CA GLN A 262 -19.34 12.00 7.16
C GLN A 262 -18.60 11.08 8.14
N TRP A 263 -17.83 10.10 7.64
CA TRP A 263 -17.11 9.12 8.46
C TRP A 263 -15.60 9.33 8.46
N THR A 264 -15.03 9.85 7.37
CA THR A 264 -13.58 9.97 7.22
C THR A 264 -13.19 11.13 6.32
N ARG A 265 -11.94 11.57 6.45
CA ARG A 265 -11.33 12.50 5.49
C ARG A 265 -10.48 11.71 4.54
N VAL A 266 -10.78 11.79 3.25
CA VAL A 266 -9.93 11.25 2.20
C VAL A 266 -9.08 12.39 1.65
N TRP A 267 -7.77 12.18 1.60
CA TRP A 267 -6.82 13.16 1.09
C TRP A 267 -6.03 12.57 -0.07
N ARG A 268 -5.75 13.38 -1.09
CA ARG A 268 -4.86 13.03 -2.20
C ARG A 268 -3.64 13.93 -2.17
N HIS A 269 -2.47 13.30 -2.22
CA HIS A 269 -1.18 13.94 -2.45
C HIS A 269 -0.61 13.38 -3.77
N CYS A 270 -0.98 14.00 -4.89
CA CYS A 270 -0.54 13.57 -6.21
C CYS A 270 0.78 14.23 -6.57
N VAL A 271 1.78 13.44 -6.94
CA VAL A 271 3.07 13.92 -7.46
C VAL A 271 3.30 13.43 -8.88
N VAL A 272 4.07 14.19 -9.66
CA VAL A 272 4.53 13.74 -10.96
C VAL A 272 5.49 12.56 -10.76
N MET A 273 5.13 11.40 -11.30
CA MET A 273 6.00 10.23 -11.29
C MET A 273 7.16 10.39 -12.27
N PRO A 274 8.35 9.84 -11.96
CA PRO A 274 9.53 9.98 -12.82
C PRO A 274 9.41 9.27 -14.18
N THR A 275 8.50 8.31 -14.28
CA THR A 275 8.16 7.55 -15.48
C THR A 275 6.75 6.99 -15.34
N TYR A 276 6.11 6.69 -16.48
CA TYR A 276 4.82 5.99 -16.53
C TYR A 276 4.96 4.50 -16.85
N ALA A 277 6.20 3.98 -16.96
CA ALA A 277 6.44 2.56 -17.22
C ALA A 277 5.79 1.63 -16.18
N PHE A 278 5.61 2.09 -14.94
CA PHE A 278 4.91 1.31 -13.91
C PHE A 278 3.41 1.06 -14.23
N LEU A 279 2.82 1.84 -15.15
CA LEU A 279 1.45 1.66 -15.64
C LEU A 279 1.35 0.69 -16.82
N ASP A 280 2.48 0.27 -17.41
CA ASP A 280 2.51 -0.73 -18.47
C ASP A 280 2.27 -2.13 -17.88
N THR A 281 1.13 -2.72 -18.24
CA THR A 281 0.68 -4.01 -17.72
C THR A 281 1.54 -5.18 -18.19
N ARG A 282 2.40 -4.99 -19.20
CA ARG A 282 3.29 -6.02 -19.74
C ARG A 282 4.65 -6.06 -19.06
N GLN A 283 5.10 -4.93 -18.50
CA GLN A 283 6.41 -4.81 -17.86
C GLN A 283 6.42 -5.33 -16.41
N ASN A 284 7.54 -5.96 -16.02
CA ASN A 284 7.81 -6.39 -14.66
C ASN A 284 8.42 -5.22 -13.87
N PHE A 285 7.58 -4.24 -13.55
CA PHE A 285 7.98 -3.14 -12.67
C PHE A 285 7.92 -3.61 -11.21
N PHE A 286 8.96 -3.39 -10.40
CA PHE A 286 8.97 -3.82 -8.99
C PHE A 286 8.03 -2.95 -8.14
N PHE A 287 6.76 -3.33 -8.14
CA PHE A 287 5.66 -2.60 -7.52
C PHE A 287 4.34 -3.36 -7.72
N TRP A 288 3.54 -3.47 -6.66
CA TRP A 288 2.15 -3.91 -6.71
C TRP A 288 1.26 -3.19 -5.69
#